data_AF-A0A257A5H1-F1
#
_entry.id   AF-A0A257A5H1-F1
#
_cell.length_a   1.000
_cell.length_b   1.000
_cell.length_c   1.000
_cell.angle_alpha   90.00
_cell.angle_beta   90.00
_cell.angle_gamma   90.00
#
_symmetry.space_group_name_H-M   'P 1'
#
loop_
_entity.id
_entity.type
_entity.pdbx_description
1 polymer ?
#
loop_
_entity_poly.entity_id
_entity_poly.type
_entity_poly.pdbx_seq_one_letter_code
_entity_poly.pdbx_strand_id
1 'polypeptide(L)'
;MKNKKRLVVKIRGVVSTMLSVLFLVAAITGIKLFLSPRGKATTLHTIVGFLIMGLIVIHLTLNYKMLVSELRLLFRKGDDHHV
;
A
#
# COMPACT_ATOMS: atom_id res chain seq x y z
N MET A 1 20.36 19.37 3.81
CA MET A 1 19.94 18.12 3.13
C MET A 1 19.44 16.99 4.06
N LYS A 2 20.01 16.78 5.26
CA LYS A 2 19.56 15.72 6.20
C LYS A 2 18.06 15.77 6.54
N ASN A 3 17.48 16.95 6.73
CA ASN A 3 16.06 17.11 7.09
C ASN A 3 15.10 16.66 5.99
N LYS A 4 15.42 16.90 4.71
CA LYS A 4 14.59 16.47 3.58
C LYS A 4 14.52 14.94 3.48
N LYS A 5 15.66 14.24 3.64
CA LYS A 5 15.68 12.76 3.64
C LYS A 5 14.88 12.17 4.79
N ARG A 6 15.04 12.73 6.01
CA ARG A 6 14.27 12.31 7.19
C ARG A 6 12.77 12.53 6.99
N LEU A 7 12.38 13.64 6.37
CA LEU A 7 10.98 13.94 6.07
C LEU A 7 10.37 12.91 5.11
N VAL A 8 11.08 12.54 4.04
CA VAL A 8 10.60 11.51 3.09
C VAL A 8 10.38 10.17 3.77
N VAL A 9 11.29 9.75 4.67
CA VAL A 9 11.14 8.51 5.42
C VAL A 9 9.91 8.55 6.34
N LYS A 10 9.67 9.68 7.01
CA LYS A 10 8.46 9.87 7.83
C LYS A 10 7.19 9.80 6.98
N ILE A 11 7.16 10.49 5.84
CA ILE A 11 6.02 10.48 4.91
C ILE A 11 5.74 9.06 4.42
N ARG A 12 6.77 8.29 4.04
CA ARG A 12 6.64 6.89 3.65
C ARG A 12 5.96 6.05 4.74
N GLY A 13 6.41 6.20 5.99
CA GLY A 13 5.81 5.52 7.14
C GLY A 13 4.35 5.90 7.33
N VAL A 14 4.04 7.20 7.36
CA VAL A 14 2.68 7.71 7.53
C VAL A 14 1.74 7.21 6.44
N VAL A 15 2.14 7.32 5.17
CA VAL A 15 1.34 6.83 4.03
C VAL A 15 1.10 5.33 4.13
N SER A 16 2.10 4.55 4.52
CA SER A 16 1.96 3.10 4.72
C SER A 16 0.99 2.76 5.86
N THR A 17 1.08 3.47 6.99
CA THR A 17 0.17 3.26 8.12
C THR A 17 -1.27 3.63 7.76
N MET A 18 -1.48 4.76 7.09
CA MET A 18 -2.80 5.18 6.62
C MET A 18 -3.40 4.16 5.65
N LEU A 19 -2.60 3.65 4.71
CA LEU A 19 -3.04 2.63 3.76
C LEU A 19 -3.50 1.35 4.49
N SER A 20 -2.76 0.93 5.52
CA SER A 20 -3.11 -0.25 6.33
C SER A 20 -4.42 -0.07 7.11
N VAL A 21 -4.62 1.11 7.72
CA VAL A 21 -5.87 1.43 8.44
C VAL A 21 -7.06 1.46 7.49
N LEU A 22 -6.93 2.12 6.34
CA LEU A 22 -8.02 2.17 5.35
C LEU A 22 -8.30 0.80 4.75
N PHE A 23 -7.28 -0.02 4.53
CA PHE A 23 -7.46 -1.40 4.08
C PHE A 23 -8.29 -2.20 5.09
N LEU A 24 -8.06 -2.05 6.39
CA LEU A 24 -8.88 -2.71 7.42
C LEU A 24 -10.35 -2.25 7.36
N VAL A 25 -10.58 -0.94 7.18
CA VAL A 25 -11.95 -0.40 7.00
C VAL A 25 -12.59 -0.97 5.73
N ALA A 26 -11.85 -1.03 4.63
CA ALA A 26 -12.32 -1.61 3.36
C ALA A 26 -12.63 -3.10 3.51
N ALA A 27 -11.83 -3.87 4.24
CA ALA A 27 -12.06 -5.29 4.49
C ALA A 27 -13.36 -5.51 5.29
N ILE A 28 -13.56 -4.79 6.39
CA ILE A 28 -14.78 -4.90 7.21
C ILE A 28 -16.02 -4.47 6.41
N THR A 29 -15.94 -3.33 5.72
CA THR A 29 -17.04 -2.83 4.89
C THR A 29 -17.31 -3.72 3.68
N GLY A 30 -16.29 -4.38 3.13
CA GLY A 30 -16.39 -5.32 2.01
C GLY A 30 -17.11 -6.61 2.41
N ILE A 31 -16.80 -7.17 3.59
CA ILE A 31 -17.55 -8.30 4.15
C ILE A 31 -19.02 -7.92 4.33
N LYS A 32 -19.29 -6.73 4.89
CA LYS A 32 -20.65 -6.25 5.09
C LYS A 32 -21.39 -6.02 3.77
N LEU A 33 -20.70 -5.48 2.76
CA LEU A 33 -21.22 -5.27 1.41
C LEU A 33 -21.57 -6.61 0.74
N PHE A 34 -20.71 -7.62 0.90
CA PHE A 34 -20.93 -8.97 0.37
C PHE A 34 -22.19 -9.62 0.94
N LEU A 35 -22.42 -9.47 2.25
CA LEU A 35 -23.60 -10.02 2.93
C LEU A 35 -24.88 -9.21 2.66
N SER A 36 -24.77 -7.89 2.53
CA SER A 36 -25.90 -7.00 2.26
C SER A 36 -25.46 -5.84 1.37
N PRO A 37 -25.75 -5.91 0.05
CA PRO A 37 -25.23 -4.96 -0.93
C PRO A 37 -25.92 -3.58 -0.92
N ARG A 38 -26.78 -3.30 0.07
CA ARG A 38 -27.59 -2.07 0.14
C ARG A 38 -27.24 -1.24 1.37
N GLY A 39 -27.28 0.08 1.19
CA GLY A 39 -27.18 1.05 2.28
C GLY A 39 -25.77 1.61 2.52
N LYS A 40 -25.57 2.14 3.72
CA LYS A 40 -24.39 2.97 4.07
C LYS A 40 -23.04 2.24 3.90
N ALA A 41 -23.02 0.91 4.05
CA ALA A 41 -21.82 0.11 3.91
C ALA A 41 -21.27 0.17 2.48
N THR A 42 -22.13 0.13 1.46
CA THR A 42 -21.76 0.23 0.05
C THR A 42 -21.11 1.57 -0.25
N THR A 43 -21.75 2.67 0.16
CA THR A 43 -21.19 4.02 -0.05
C THR A 43 -19.85 4.20 0.66
N LEU A 44 -19.73 3.73 1.91
CA LEU A 44 -18.46 3.80 2.65
C LEU A 44 -17.37 2.97 1.99
N HIS A 45 -17.67 1.74 1.58
CA HIS A 45 -16.71 0.86 0.91
C HIS A 45 -16.19 1.51 -0.38
N THR A 46 -17.08 2.07 -1.21
CA THR A 46 -16.71 2.74 -2.45
C THR A 46 -15.81 3.97 -2.20
N ILE A 47 -16.16 4.83 -1.24
CA ILE A 47 -15.36 6.02 -0.91
C ILE A 47 -13.97 5.61 -0.39
N VAL A 48 -13.92 4.66 0.54
CA VAL A 48 -12.65 4.16 1.09
C VAL A 48 -11.81 3.49 0.00
N GLY A 49 -12.42 2.75 -0.93
CA GLY A 49 -11.74 2.16 -2.07
C GLY A 49 -11.06 3.20 -2.96
N PHE A 50 -11.73 4.32 -3.27
CA PHE A 50 -11.11 5.42 -4.02
C PHE A 50 -9.96 6.09 -3.26
N LEU A 51 -10.08 6.24 -1.93
CA LEU A 51 -8.99 6.76 -1.10
C LEU A 51 -7.76 5.83 -1.10
N ILE A 52 -7.99 4.51 -1.00
CA ILE A 52 -6.94 3.50 -1.10
C ILE A 52 -6.24 3.57 -2.46
N MET A 53 -7.01 3.70 -3.56
CA MET A 53 -6.45 3.87 -4.90
C MET A 53 -5.50 5.07 -5.02
N GLY A 54 -5.86 6.23 -4.47
CA GLY A 54 -4.96 7.39 -4.46
C GLY A 54 -3.71 7.14 -3.61
N LEU A 55 -3.89 6.61 -2.40
CA LEU A 55 -2.79 6.38 -1.47
C LEU A 55 -1.83 5.29 -1.94
N ILE A 56 -2.30 4.26 -2.65
CA ILE A 56 -1.41 3.20 -3.16
C ILE A 56 -0.51 3.70 -4.29
N VAL A 57 -0.98 4.62 -5.13
CA VAL A 57 -0.15 5.29 -6.16
C VAL A 57 0.95 6.11 -5.49
N ILE A 58 0.60 6.88 -4.46
CA ILE A 58 1.57 7.67 -3.68
C ILE A 58 2.56 6.73 -2.98
N HIS A 59 2.07 5.67 -2.33
CA HIS A 59 2.89 4.67 -1.67
C HIS A 59 3.89 4.03 -2.63
N LEU A 60 3.42 3.58 -3.80
CA LEU A 60 4.27 2.97 -4.82
C LEU A 60 5.32 3.97 -5.31
N THR A 61 4.94 5.21 -5.60
CA THR A 61 5.87 6.25 -6.06
C THR A 61 6.98 6.51 -5.04
N LEU A 62 6.64 6.60 -3.75
CA LEU A 62 7.62 6.84 -2.69
C LEU A 62 8.54 5.62 -2.44
N ASN A 63 8.11 4.41 -2.78
CA ASN A 63 8.83 3.17 -2.52
C ASN A 63 9.43 2.51 -3.77
N TYR A 64 9.16 3.01 -4.98
CA TYR A 64 9.52 2.37 -6.25
C TYR A 64 11.01 2.03 -6.36
N LYS A 65 11.90 2.92 -5.93
CA LYS A 65 13.35 2.67 -6.00
C LYS A 65 13.79 1.48 -5.14
N MET A 66 13.19 1.34 -3.96
CA MET A 66 13.43 0.23 -3.04
C MET A 66 12.86 -1.08 -3.62
N LEU A 67 11.64 -1.03 -4.14
CA LEU A 67 11.01 -2.16 -4.80
C LEU A 67 11.87 -2.70 -5.95
N VAL A 68 12.35 -1.83 -6.84
CA VAL A 68 13.21 -2.24 -7.96
C VAL A 68 14.56 -2.81 -7.50
N SER A 69 15.11 -2.34 -6.38
CA SER A 69 16.33 -2.95 -5.82
C SER A 69 16.07 -4.36 -5.27
N GLU A 70 14.96 -4.55 -4.55
CA GLU A 70 14.59 -5.85 -3.99
C GLU A 70 14.23 -6.86 -5.08
N LEU A 71 13.45 -6.46 -6.07
CA LEU A 71 13.14 -7.30 -7.23
C LEU A 71 14.42 -7.73 -7.95
N ARG A 72 15.36 -6.80 -8.19
CA ARG A 72 16.66 -7.15 -8.78
C ARG A 72 17.46 -8.14 -7.95
N LEU A 73 17.41 -8.07 -6.63
CA LEU A 73 18.08 -9.05 -5.76
C LEU A 73 17.41 -10.43 -5.84
N LEU A 74 16.08 -10.47 -5.82
CA LEU A 74 15.30 -11.71 -5.93
C LEU A 74 15.59 -12.44 -7.25
N PHE A 75 15.64 -11.70 -8.37
CA PHE A 75 15.92 -12.30 -9.68
C PHE A 75 17.39 -12.51 -10.01
N ARG A 76 18.33 -11.99 -9.19
CA ARG A 76 19.78 -12.17 -9.39
C ARG A 76 20.33 -13.42 -8.71
N LYS A 77 19.63 -14.02 -7.75
CA LYS A 77 20.10 -15.21 -7.02
C LYS A 77 19.50 -16.49 -7.63
N GLY A 78 20.01 -16.84 -8.81
CA GLY A 78 19.71 -18.10 -9.51
C GLY A 78 20.94 -18.81 -10.11
N ASP A 79 22.11 -18.17 -10.19
CA ASP A 79 23.21 -18.65 -11.06
C ASP A 79 24.49 -19.15 -10.36
N ASP A 80 24.55 -19.30 -9.03
CA ASP A 80 25.81 -19.72 -8.37
C ASP A 80 25.62 -20.77 -7.25
N HIS A 81 24.96 -21.88 -7.56
CA HIS A 81 25.09 -23.11 -6.77
C HIS A 81 25.70 -24.22 -7.62
N HIS A 82 26.96 -24.02 -8.00
CA HIS A 82 27.89 -25.11 -8.26
C HIS A 82 28.25 -25.78 -6.93
N VAL A 83 27.59 -26.89 -6.61
CA VAL A 83 28.08 -27.94 -5.71
C VAL A 83 27.65 -29.29 -6.25
#